data_AF-A0A2V6BWN1-F1
#
_entry.id   AF-A0A2V6BWN1-F1
#
_cell.length_a   1.000
_cell.length_b   1.000
_cell.length_c   1.000
_cell.angle_alpha   90.00
_cell.angle_beta   90.00
_cell.angle_gamma   90.00
#
_symmetry.space_group_name_H-M   'P 1'
#
loop_
_entity.id
_entity.type
_entity.pdbx_description
1 polymer ?
#
loop_
_entity_poly.entity_id
_entity_poly.type
_entity_poly.pdbx_seq_one_letter_code
_entity_poly.pdbx_strand_id
1 'polypeptide(L)'
;MITPILRGKDAIATWLIDVAGNVAISISDLALLRRIQSLIIPAFVSTEEAMVWGSHLNPEQRATLLDIHRSVSNAARAEANPQRMVNLATQSQLMREAAEAAPFDGHIRQWWGDLQV
;
A
#
# COMPACT_ATOMS: atom_id res chain seq x y z
N MET A 1 -10.41 -21.26 -16.15
CA MET A 1 -11.05 -20.27 -17.02
C MET A 1 -12.25 -19.73 -16.26
N ILE A 2 -12.21 -18.48 -15.78
CA ILE A 2 -13.30 -17.86 -15.01
C ILE A 2 -14.18 -17.13 -16.01
N THR A 3 -15.45 -17.50 -16.10
CA THR A 3 -16.39 -16.95 -17.09
C THR A 3 -17.20 -15.83 -16.42
N PRO A 4 -17.14 -14.58 -16.91
CA PRO A 4 -17.96 -13.51 -16.36
C PRO A 4 -19.43 -13.71 -16.74
N ILE A 5 -20.32 -13.74 -15.75
CA ILE A 5 -21.77 -13.81 -15.96
C ILE A 5 -22.31 -12.37 -15.96
N LEU A 6 -22.63 -11.86 -17.15
CA LEU A 6 -23.38 -10.62 -17.33
C LEU A 6 -24.87 -10.91 -17.13
N ARG A 7 -25.41 -10.63 -15.94
CA ARG A 7 -26.86 -10.71 -15.69
C ARG A 7 -27.38 -9.38 -15.16
N GLY A 8 -28.15 -8.69 -16.02
CA GLY A 8 -29.12 -7.66 -15.61
C GLY A 8 -28.58 -6.23 -15.56
N LYS A 9 -29.26 -5.36 -16.31
CA LYS A 9 -29.20 -3.90 -16.25
C LYS A 9 -29.07 -3.38 -14.81
N ASP A 10 -28.02 -2.59 -14.57
CA ASP A 10 -27.90 -1.52 -13.56
C ASP A 10 -26.94 -1.67 -12.36
N ALA A 11 -26.41 -2.83 -12.00
CA ALA A 11 -25.27 -2.94 -11.08
C ALA A 11 -24.79 -4.39 -11.06
N ILE A 12 -23.61 -4.71 -11.55
CA ILE A 12 -22.47 -5.22 -10.75
C ILE A 12 -21.40 -5.63 -11.77
N ALA A 13 -20.86 -4.66 -12.53
CA ALA A 13 -19.68 -4.91 -13.37
C ALA A 13 -18.40 -5.07 -12.52
N THR A 14 -18.50 -4.76 -11.23
CA THR A 14 -17.35 -4.59 -10.34
C THR A 14 -17.08 -5.79 -9.45
N TRP A 15 -17.85 -6.88 -9.48
CA TRP A 15 -17.63 -8.02 -8.57
C TRP A 15 -17.35 -9.32 -9.33
N LEU A 16 -16.27 -10.00 -8.95
CA LEU A 16 -15.91 -11.34 -9.38
C LEU A 16 -16.46 -12.33 -8.37
N ILE A 17 -17.25 -13.28 -8.86
CA ILE A 17 -17.88 -14.31 -8.05
C ILE A 17 -17.25 -15.66 -8.42
N ASP A 18 -16.89 -16.47 -7.44
CA ASP A 18 -16.37 -17.82 -7.71
C ASP A 18 -17.46 -18.71 -8.35
N VAL A 19 -17.05 -19.80 -9.00
CA VAL A 19 -17.95 -20.67 -9.80
C VAL A 19 -19.08 -21.30 -8.95
N ALA A 20 -18.83 -21.51 -7.66
CA ALA A 20 -19.79 -22.01 -6.68
C ALA A 20 -20.58 -20.90 -5.96
N GLY A 21 -20.30 -19.62 -6.23
CA GLY A 21 -21.07 -18.49 -5.71
C GLY A 21 -20.81 -18.12 -4.25
N ASN A 22 -19.75 -18.65 -3.63
CA ASN A 22 -19.50 -18.49 -2.19
C ASN A 22 -18.67 -17.25 -1.85
N VAL A 23 -17.87 -16.77 -2.79
CA VAL A 23 -16.98 -15.62 -2.63
C VAL A 23 -17.24 -14.61 -3.73
N ALA A 24 -17.67 -13.42 -3.33
CA ALA A 24 -17.75 -12.24 -4.20
C ALA A 24 -16.67 -11.24 -3.75
N ILE A 25 -15.75 -10.90 -4.66
CA ILE A 25 -14.73 -9.87 -4.43
C ILE A 25 -14.84 -8.78 -5.48
N SER A 26 -14.72 -7.52 -5.08
CA SER A 26 -14.70 -6.43 -6.07
C SER A 26 -13.45 -6.53 -6.95
N ILE A 27 -13.53 -6.13 -8.21
CA ILE A 27 -12.38 -5.96 -9.11
C ILE A 27 -11.39 -4.96 -8.50
N SER A 28 -11.89 -3.93 -7.81
CA SER A 28 -11.07 -2.98 -7.07
C SER A 28 -10.31 -3.66 -5.93
N ASP A 29 -10.97 -4.56 -5.20
CA ASP A 29 -10.36 -5.31 -4.10
C ASP A 29 -9.35 -6.35 -4.65
N LEU A 30 -9.61 -6.97 -5.80
CA LEU A 30 -8.64 -7.86 -6.46
C LEU A 30 -7.41 -7.09 -6.97
N ALA A 31 -7.60 -5.91 -7.54
CA ALA A 31 -6.52 -5.04 -7.95
C ALA A 31 -5.68 -4.59 -6.74
N LEU A 32 -6.34 -4.27 -5.63
CA LEU A 32 -5.68 -3.99 -4.35
C LEU A 32 -4.88 -5.20 -3.86
N LEU A 33 -5.45 -6.41 -3.87
CA LEU A 33 -4.73 -7.64 -3.47
C LEU A 33 -3.48 -7.89 -4.31
N ARG A 34 -3.56 -7.71 -5.65
CA ARG A 34 -2.39 -7.87 -6.52
C ARG A 34 -1.32 -6.82 -6.24
N ARG A 35 -1.73 -5.57 -5.95
CA ARG A 35 -0.80 -4.50 -5.60
C ARG A 35 -0.15 -4.71 -4.23
N ILE A 36 -0.89 -5.26 -3.26
CA ILE A 36 -0.35 -5.66 -1.96
C ILE A 36 0.66 -6.80 -2.15
N GLN A 37 0.34 -7.80 -2.99
CA GLN A 37 1.26 -8.90 -3.28
C GLN A 37 2.55 -8.45 -3.96
N SER A 38 2.52 -7.35 -4.72
CA SER A 38 3.72 -6.79 -5.37
C SER A 38 4.50 -5.79 -4.50
N LEU A 39 3.99 -5.44 -3.31
CA LEU A 39 4.63 -4.49 -2.40
C LEU A 39 5.13 -5.21 -1.14
N ILE A 40 6.42 -5.54 -1.12
CA ILE A 40 7.08 -6.07 0.07
C ILE A 40 7.37 -4.91 1.03
N ILE A 41 6.64 -4.84 2.14
CA ILE A 41 6.83 -3.80 3.17
C ILE A 41 7.76 -4.35 4.27
N PRO A 42 8.91 -3.70 4.54
CA PRO A 42 9.77 -4.07 5.64
C PRO A 42 9.11 -3.84 7.01
N ALA A 43 9.59 -4.55 8.03
CA ALA A 43 9.37 -4.11 9.40
C ALA A 43 10.34 -2.97 9.69
N PHE A 44 9.85 -1.74 9.75
CA PHE A 44 10.68 -0.57 10.01
C PHE A 44 11.09 -0.51 11.48
N VAL A 45 12.36 -0.23 11.73
CA VAL A 45 12.89 -0.04 13.09
C VAL A 45 12.86 1.45 13.48
N SER A 46 12.81 2.36 12.49
CA SER A 46 12.84 3.81 12.68
C SER A 46 12.07 4.57 11.59
N THR A 47 11.75 5.83 11.87
CA THR A 47 11.12 6.73 10.90
C THR A 47 12.04 7.02 9.72
N GLU A 48 13.34 7.19 9.97
CA GLU A 48 14.34 7.47 8.95
C GLU A 48 14.42 6.32 7.93
N GLU A 49 14.45 5.08 8.41
CA GLU A 49 14.44 3.89 7.55
C GLU A 49 13.16 3.83 6.71
N ALA A 50 12.01 4.12 7.33
CA ALA A 50 10.72 4.15 6.64
C ALA A 50 10.70 5.21 5.54
N MET A 51 11.18 6.42 5.83
CA MET A 51 11.24 7.52 4.86
C MET A 51 12.21 7.23 3.72
N VAL A 52 13.40 6.68 4.01
CA VAL A 52 14.37 6.30 2.97
C VAL A 52 13.77 5.25 2.06
N TRP A 53 13.19 4.17 2.61
CA TRP A 53 12.53 3.16 1.80
C TRP A 53 11.37 3.76 0.98
N GLY A 54 10.55 4.59 1.62
CA GLY A 54 9.41 5.29 1.02
C GLY A 54 9.75 6.22 -0.15
N SER A 55 10.92 6.87 -0.10
CA SER A 55 11.40 7.76 -1.16
C SER A 55 11.59 7.05 -2.51
N HIS A 56 11.82 5.72 -2.49
CA HIS A 56 12.00 4.89 -3.68
C HIS A 56 10.69 4.37 -4.27
N LEU A 57 9.55 4.61 -3.62
CA LEU A 57 8.26 4.11 -4.07
C LEU A 57 7.71 4.96 -5.22
N ASN A 58 7.19 4.27 -6.23
CA ASN A 58 6.40 4.91 -7.27
C ASN A 58 5.00 5.33 -6.76
N PRO A 59 4.26 6.19 -7.49
CA PRO A 59 2.95 6.69 -7.04
C PRO A 59 1.92 5.58 -6.74
N GLU A 60 1.92 4.50 -7.51
CA GLU A 60 0.98 3.38 -7.28
C GLU A 60 1.34 2.61 -6.00
N GLN A 61 2.62 2.35 -5.75
CA GLN A 61 3.09 1.72 -4.53
C GLN A 61 2.80 2.57 -3.30
N ARG A 62 2.95 3.89 -3.39
CA ARG A 62 2.58 4.85 -2.33
C ARG A 62 1.09 4.79 -2.01
N ALA A 63 0.24 4.80 -3.04
CA ALA A 63 -1.20 4.68 -2.83
C ALA A 63 -1.57 3.35 -2.16
N THR A 64 -0.95 2.24 -2.57
CA THR A 64 -1.13 0.93 -1.91
C THR A 64 -0.66 0.95 -0.46
N LEU A 65 0.48 1.56 -0.17
CA LEU A 65 1.00 1.68 1.19
C LEU A 65 0.06 2.49 2.09
N LEU A 66 -0.57 3.55 1.57
CA LEU A 66 -1.58 4.32 2.30
C LEU A 66 -2.82 3.48 2.63
N ASP A 67 -3.27 2.63 1.72
CA ASP A 67 -4.40 1.72 1.95
C ASP A 67 -4.07 0.68 3.03
N ILE A 68 -2.86 0.10 2.97
CA ILE A 68 -2.38 -0.85 3.99
C ILE A 68 -2.24 -0.16 5.35
N HIS A 69 -1.63 1.02 5.40
CA HIS A 69 -1.53 1.82 6.63
C HIS A 69 -2.89 2.03 7.29
N ARG A 70 -3.92 2.40 6.53
CA ARG A 70 -5.28 2.60 7.06
C ARG A 70 -5.84 1.31 7.67
N SER A 71 -5.63 0.19 7.01
CA SER A 71 -6.03 -1.13 7.51
C SER A 71 -5.32 -1.47 8.83
N VAL A 72 -4.01 -1.29 8.89
CA VAL A 72 -3.21 -1.56 10.10
C VAL A 72 -3.58 -0.61 11.25
N SER A 73 -3.84 0.67 10.95
CA SER A 73 -4.33 1.65 11.92
C SER A 73 -5.69 1.25 12.49
N ASN A 74 -6.62 0.77 11.66
CA ASN A 74 -7.92 0.27 12.11
C ASN A 74 -7.79 -1.02 12.94
N ALA A 75 -6.88 -1.92 12.55
CA ALA A 75 -6.57 -3.12 13.34
C ALA A 75 -6.01 -2.75 14.72
N ALA A 76 -5.11 -1.76 14.80
CA ALA A 76 -4.60 -1.26 16.08
C ALA A 76 -5.74 -0.77 16.98
N ARG A 77 -6.69 0.01 16.43
CA ARG A 77 -7.85 0.50 17.20
C ARG A 77 -8.76 -0.61 17.71
N ALA A 78 -8.85 -1.74 17.00
CA ALA A 78 -9.71 -2.87 17.36
C ALA A 78 -8.98 -3.92 18.24
N GLU A 79 -7.67 -3.81 18.43
CA GLU A 79 -6.87 -4.80 19.16
C GLU A 79 -7.09 -4.67 20.67
N ALA A 80 -7.39 -5.81 21.31
CA ALA A 80 -7.67 -5.89 22.74
C ALA A 80 -6.40 -5.99 23.58
N ASN A 81 -5.32 -6.53 23.01
CA ASN A 81 -4.03 -6.63 23.69
C ASN A 81 -3.26 -5.29 23.61
N PRO A 82 -2.95 -4.63 24.75
CA PRO A 82 -2.33 -3.30 24.72
C PRO A 82 -0.97 -3.25 24.03
N GLN A 83 -0.14 -4.29 24.19
CA GLN A 83 1.17 -4.34 23.55
C GLN A 83 1.06 -4.50 22.03
N ARG A 84 0.13 -5.35 21.58
CA ARG A 84 -0.13 -5.53 20.13
C ARG A 84 -0.74 -4.28 19.51
N MET A 85 -1.67 -3.61 20.22
CA MET A 85 -2.23 -2.33 19.79
C MET A 85 -1.11 -1.31 19.56
N VAL A 86 -0.20 -1.13 20.53
CA VAL A 86 0.93 -0.21 20.40
C VAL A 86 1.82 -0.58 19.21
N ASN A 87 2.19 -1.86 19.06
CA ASN A 87 3.03 -2.30 17.96
C ASN A 87 2.39 -2.00 16.59
N LEU A 88 1.09 -2.29 16.44
CA LEU A 88 0.35 -2.02 15.20
C LEU A 88 0.21 -0.51 14.95
N ALA A 89 -0.05 0.28 15.99
CA ALA A 89 -0.12 1.74 15.87
C ALA A 89 1.22 2.33 15.40
N THR A 90 2.33 1.91 16.02
CA THR A 90 3.68 2.31 15.63
C THR A 90 3.98 1.91 14.19
N GLN A 91 3.69 0.66 13.82
CA GLN A 91 3.92 0.20 12.45
C GLN A 91 3.08 0.99 11.43
N SER A 92 1.82 1.30 11.76
CA SER A 92 0.97 2.11 10.90
C SER A 92 1.55 3.52 10.70
N GLN A 93 2.07 4.14 11.77
CA GLN A 93 2.69 5.46 11.65
C GLN A 93 3.93 5.40 10.75
N LEU A 94 4.81 4.40 10.90
CA LEU A 94 5.99 4.26 10.05
C LEU A 94 5.63 4.04 8.58
N MET A 95 4.58 3.27 8.28
CA MET A 95 4.06 3.13 6.91
C MET A 95 3.56 4.45 6.33
N ARG A 96 2.98 5.33 7.17
CA ARG A 96 2.55 6.67 6.76
C ARG A 96 3.76 7.55 6.43
N GLU A 97 4.78 7.58 7.27
CA GLU A 97 6.02 8.33 7.03
C GLU A 97 6.71 7.88 5.74
N ALA A 98 6.74 6.56 5.49
CA ALA A 98 7.21 6.01 4.23
C ALA A 98 6.37 6.48 3.02
N ALA A 99 5.05 6.50 3.14
CA ALA A 99 4.17 6.95 2.05
C ALA A 99 4.32 8.45 1.75
N GLU A 100 4.55 9.26 2.79
CA GLU A 100 4.68 10.72 2.72
C GLU A 100 6.11 11.18 2.37
N ALA A 101 7.09 10.27 2.32
CA ALA A 101 8.47 10.59 1.98
C ALA A 101 8.60 11.27 0.62
N ALA A 102 9.42 12.31 0.52
CA ALA A 102 9.71 12.96 -0.76
C ALA A 102 10.27 11.92 -1.75
N PRO A 103 9.83 11.91 -3.02
CA PRO A 103 10.43 11.06 -4.05
C PRO A 103 11.93 11.28 -4.14
N PHE A 104 12.69 10.20 -4.25
CA PHE A 104 14.12 10.30 -4.50
C PHE A 104 14.35 10.75 -5.94
N ASP A 105 14.42 12.07 -6.15
CA ASP A 105 14.84 12.65 -7.41
C ASP A 105 16.35 12.48 -7.54
N GLY A 106 16.78 11.44 -8.26
CA GLY A 106 18.19 11.13 -8.55
C GLY A 106 18.98 12.23 -9.30
N HIS A 107 18.50 13.47 -9.34
CA HIS A 107 19.06 14.60 -10.07
C HIS A 107 20.07 15.45 -9.28
N ILE A 108 20.28 15.22 -7.97
CA ILE A 108 21.26 15.98 -7.17
C ILE A 108 22.70 15.43 -7.30
N ARG A 109 23.14 15.06 -8.51
CA ARG A 109 24.56 14.77 -8.81
C ARG A 109 25.14 15.50 -10.01
N GLN A 110 24.37 16.35 -10.71
CA GLN A 110 24.88 17.08 -11.88
C GLN A 110 25.34 18.52 -11.59
N TRP A 111 25.17 19.05 -10.38
CA TRP A 111 25.47 20.45 -10.06
C TRP A 111 26.90 20.74 -9.56
N TRP A 112 27.82 19.76 -9.64
CA TRP A 112 29.24 19.93 -9.27
C TRP A 112 30.21 19.61 -10.42
N GLY A 113 29.73 19.66 -11.67
CA GLY A 113 30.55 19.38 -12.87
C GLY A 113 31.11 20.61 -13.60
N ASP A 114 30.48 21.78 -13.47
CA ASP A 114 30.71 22.90 -14.39
C ASP A 114 31.42 24.11 -13.75
N LEU A 115 32.31 23.87 -12.78
CA LEU A 115 33.10 24.93 -12.12
C LEU A 115 34.62 24.72 -12.24
N GLN A 116 35.06 24.13 -13.35
CA GLN A 116 36.47 24.17 -13.78
C GLN A 116 36.57 24.24 -15.31
N VAL A 117 36.59 25.44 -15.88
CA VAL A 117 37.59 25.95 -16.85
C VAL A 117 37.58 27.47 -16.79
#